data_AF-A0A4R4W9M8-F1
#
_entry.id   AF-A0A4R4W9M8-F1
#
_cell.length_a   1.000
_cell.length_b   1.000
_cell.length_c   1.000
_cell.angle_alpha   90.00
_cell.angle_beta   90.00
_cell.angle_gamma   90.00
#
_symmetry.space_group_name_H-M   'P 1'
#
loop_
_entity.id
_entity.type
_entity.pdbx_description
1 polymer ?
#
loop_
_entity_poly.entity_id
_entity_poly.type
_entity_poly.pdbx_seq_one_letter_code
_entity_poly.pdbx_strand_id
1 'polypeptide(L)'
;MSDHVRLLCMRHAESVNVTTRAVGALPDARLTPRGHEQAAEAARLLAGEGVTHVYASTALRARQTARRRRATARTGTRSRRAPSPPSRRSPRRIPARRSPWSVTSGA
;
A
#
# COMPACT_ATOMS: atom_id res chain seq x y z
N MET A 1 -0.43 20.08 -20.25
CA MET A 1 0.02 18.90 -19.49
C MET A 1 0.82 18.07 -20.47
N SER A 2 2.03 17.62 -20.13
CA SER A 2 2.84 16.83 -21.07
C SER A 2 2.34 15.39 -21.11
N ASP A 3 1.88 14.94 -22.27
CA ASP A 3 1.36 13.57 -22.51
C ASP A 3 2.48 12.53 -22.66
N HIS A 4 3.66 12.81 -22.11
CA HIS A 4 4.85 11.98 -22.29
C HIS A 4 5.04 11.02 -21.11
N VAL A 5 5.31 9.77 -21.44
CA VAL A 5 5.68 8.74 -20.47
C VAL A 5 7.20 8.60 -20.44
N ARG A 6 7.80 8.71 -19.26
CA ARG A 6 9.21 8.34 -19.03
C ARG A 6 9.30 6.86 -18.66
N LEU A 7 10.12 6.13 -19.41
CA LEU A 7 10.46 4.74 -19.13
C LEU A 7 11.92 4.67 -18.65
N LEU A 8 12.13 4.10 -17.47
CA LEU A 8 13.46 3.83 -16.92
C LEU A 8 13.69 2.32 -16.97
N CYS A 9 14.66 1.89 -17.76
CA CYS A 9 14.99 0.48 -17.94
C CYS A 9 16.23 0.12 -17.11
N MET A 10 16.17 -1.01 -16.40
CA MET A 10 17.26 -1.47 -15.54
C MET A 10 17.38 -2.99 -15.60
N ARG A 11 18.62 -3.48 -15.58
CA ARG A 11 18.92 -4.91 -15.43
C ARG A 11 18.70 -5.35 -13.98
N HIS A 12 18.26 -6.60 -13.76
CA HIS A 12 18.19 -7.14 -12.40
C HIS A 12 19.57 -7.12 -11.72
N ALA A 13 19.59 -6.99 -10.39
CA ALA A 13 20.81 -7.04 -9.61
C ALA A 13 21.49 -8.42 -9.68
N GLU A 14 22.72 -8.52 -9.16
CA GLU A 14 23.50 -9.75 -9.17
C GLU A 14 22.72 -10.94 -8.59
N SER A 15 22.78 -12.07 -9.29
CA SER A 15 22.03 -13.28 -8.95
C SER A 15 22.90 -14.51 -9.13
N VAL A 16 22.51 -15.61 -8.48
CA VAL A 16 23.29 -16.85 -8.47
C VAL A 16 23.62 -17.34 -9.88
N ASN A 17 22.70 -17.20 -10.84
CA ASN A 17 22.95 -17.58 -12.24
C ASN A 17 24.07 -16.77 -12.92
N VAL A 18 24.27 -15.50 -12.52
CA VAL A 18 25.37 -14.66 -13.01
C VAL A 18 26.70 -15.15 -12.44
N THR A 19 26.73 -15.46 -11.14
CA THR A 19 27.96 -15.93 -10.47
C THR A 19 28.34 -17.35 -10.88
N THR A 20 27.38 -18.24 -11.12
CA THR A 20 27.64 -19.62 -11.54
C THR A 20 27.81 -19.77 -13.05
N ARG A 21 27.72 -18.67 -13.82
CA ARG A 21 27.70 -18.67 -15.29
C ARG A 21 26.70 -19.67 -15.89
N ALA A 22 25.62 -19.95 -15.17
CA ALA A 22 24.62 -20.90 -15.64
C ALA A 22 23.93 -20.32 -16.88
N VAL A 23 24.06 -21.02 -18.00
CA VAL A 23 23.47 -20.66 -19.28
C VAL A 23 21.99 -21.02 -19.26
N GLY A 24 21.13 -20.11 -19.73
CA GLY A 24 19.70 -20.34 -19.87
C GLY A 24 18.83 -19.52 -18.90
N ALA A 25 17.51 -19.52 -19.17
CA ALA A 25 16.53 -18.88 -18.32
C ALA A 25 16.31 -19.74 -17.06
N LEU A 26 17.06 -19.47 -16.00
CA LEU A 26 16.77 -20.00 -14.66
C LEU A 26 15.77 -19.07 -13.98
N PRO A 27 14.45 -19.30 -14.06
CA PRO A 27 13.45 -18.38 -13.50
C PRO A 27 13.60 -18.22 -11.98
N ASP A 28 14.05 -19.26 -11.30
CA ASP A 28 14.15 -19.30 -9.83
C ASP A 28 15.51 -18.87 -9.27
N ALA A 29 16.45 -18.45 -10.13
CA ALA A 29 17.72 -17.90 -9.68
C ALA A 29 17.47 -16.65 -8.82
N ARG A 30 17.89 -16.73 -7.54
CA ARG A 30 17.76 -15.67 -6.54
C ARG A 30 18.89 -14.66 -6.66
N LEU A 31 18.67 -13.45 -6.13
CA LEU A 31 19.75 -12.49 -5.90
C LEU A 31 20.79 -13.05 -4.92
N THR A 32 22.05 -12.69 -5.12
CA THR A 32 23.11 -12.90 -4.13
C THR A 32 22.94 -11.89 -2.98
N PRO A 33 23.66 -12.05 -1.85
CA PRO A 33 23.71 -11.02 -0.80
C PRO A 33 24.11 -9.65 -1.36
N ARG A 34 25.16 -9.60 -2.20
CA ARG A 34 25.57 -8.40 -2.92
C ARG A 34 24.48 -7.87 -3.86
N GLY A 35 23.76 -8.74 -4.55
CA GLY A 35 22.62 -8.37 -5.38
C GLY A 35 21.49 -7.70 -4.59
N HIS A 36 21.27 -8.10 -3.34
CA HIS A 36 20.32 -7.41 -2.46
C HIS A 36 20.78 -6.01 -2.08
N GLU A 37 22.08 -5.79 -1.86
CA GLU A 37 22.65 -4.47 -1.59
C GLU A 37 22.52 -3.56 -2.81
N GLN A 38 22.86 -4.05 -3.99
CA GLN A 38 22.68 -3.35 -5.28
C GLN A 38 21.22 -2.95 -5.50
N ALA A 39 20.28 -3.87 -5.26
CA ALA A 39 18.85 -3.57 -5.41
C ALA A 39 18.38 -2.49 -4.42
N ALA A 40 18.90 -2.50 -3.18
CA ALA A 40 18.59 -1.47 -2.20
C ALA A 40 19.17 -0.11 -2.58
N GLU A 41 20.38 -0.07 -3.13
CA GLU A 41 21.01 1.15 -3.63
C GLU A 41 20.25 1.74 -4.82
N ALA A 42 19.92 0.92 -5.81
CA ALA A 42 19.11 1.35 -6.95
C ALA A 42 17.76 1.94 -6.49
N ALA A 43 17.11 1.32 -5.49
CA ALA A 43 15.88 1.84 -4.93
C ALA A 43 16.04 3.20 -4.23
N ARG A 44 17.20 3.47 -3.61
CA ARG A 44 17.52 4.79 -3.02
C ARG A 44 17.69 5.85 -4.11
N LEU A 45 18.45 5.53 -5.16
CA LEU A 45 18.67 6.44 -6.29
C LEU A 45 17.35 6.79 -7.02
N LEU A 46 16.50 5.78 -7.24
CA LEU A 46 15.22 5.95 -7.92
C LEU A 46 14.12 6.61 -7.06
N ALA A 47 14.34 6.80 -5.76
CA ALA A 47 13.34 7.39 -4.88
C ALA A 47 13.00 8.86 -5.25
N GLY A 48 13.95 9.59 -5.86
CA GLY A 48 13.76 10.96 -6.31
C GLY A 48 13.12 11.10 -7.71
N GLU A 49 13.02 10.01 -8.46
CA GLU A 49 12.66 10.05 -9.89
C GLU A 49 11.16 10.12 -10.19
N GLY A 50 10.32 10.11 -9.14
CA GLY A 50 8.86 10.16 -9.30
C GLY A 50 8.26 8.90 -9.91
N VAL A 51 8.91 7.74 -9.76
CA VAL A 51 8.45 6.46 -10.35
C VAL A 51 7.08 6.08 -9.81
N THR A 52 6.06 6.12 -10.66
CA THR A 52 4.67 5.78 -10.31
C THR A 52 4.37 4.30 -10.47
N HIS A 53 5.00 3.64 -11.45
CA HIS A 53 4.75 2.24 -11.81
C HIS A 53 6.07 1.47 -11.95
N VAL A 54 6.05 0.18 -11.59
CA VAL A 54 7.20 -0.73 -11.73
C VAL A 54 6.73 -2.02 -12.37
N TYR A 55 7.39 -2.39 -13.46
CA TYR A 55 7.16 -3.65 -14.17
C TYR A 55 8.42 -4.51 -14.04
N ALA A 56 8.23 -5.82 -13.87
CA ALA A 56 9.31 -6.78 -13.83
C ALA A 56 8.85 -8.05 -14.55
N SER A 57 9.79 -8.79 -15.15
CA SER A 57 9.50 -10.12 -15.67
C SER A 57 9.13 -11.09 -14.53
N THR A 58 8.62 -12.26 -14.90
CA THR A 58 8.25 -13.31 -13.94
C THR A 58 9.45 -13.92 -13.21
N ALA A 59 10.68 -13.73 -13.71
CA ALA A 59 11.91 -14.22 -13.10
C ALA A 59 12.11 -13.69 -11.68
N LEU A 60 12.48 -14.57 -10.75
CA LEU A 60 12.59 -14.28 -9.32
C LEU A 60 13.58 -13.14 -9.03
N ARG A 61 14.77 -13.17 -9.62
CA ARG A 61 15.77 -12.08 -9.54
C ARG A 61 15.23 -10.71 -9.95
N ALA A 62 14.41 -10.65 -11.00
CA ALA A 62 13.81 -9.38 -11.46
C ALA A 62 12.78 -8.88 -10.44
N ARG A 63 11.90 -9.76 -9.95
CA ARG A 63 10.93 -9.44 -8.90
C ARG A 63 11.60 -9.02 -7.60
N GLN A 64 12.67 -9.69 -7.19
CA GLN A 64 13.44 -9.36 -5.98
C GLN A 64 14.11 -8.00 -6.09
N THR A 65 14.65 -7.65 -7.27
CA THR A 65 15.20 -6.32 -7.53
C THR A 65 14.10 -5.25 -7.44
N ALA A 66 12.96 -5.48 -8.11
CA ALA A 66 11.83 -4.54 -8.13
C ALA A 66 11.16 -4.35 -6.75
N ARG A 67 11.11 -5.39 -5.93
CA ARG A 67 10.49 -5.34 -4.59
C ARG A 67 11.21 -4.42 -3.60
N ARG A 68 12.50 -4.12 -3.81
CA ARG A 68 13.27 -3.25 -2.91
C ARG A 68 12.93 -1.77 -3.04
N ARG A 69 11.97 -1.41 -3.91
CA ARG A 69 11.46 -0.05 -4.00
C ARG A 69 10.98 0.45 -2.64
N ARG A 70 11.43 1.64 -2.25
CA ARG A 70 10.85 2.35 -1.11
C ARG A 70 9.38 2.60 -1.43
N ALA A 71 8.48 2.30 -0.47
CA ALA A 71 7.12 2.79 -0.54
C ALA A 71 7.21 4.32 -0.58
N THR A 72 6.96 4.91 -1.75
CA THR A 72 6.68 6.33 -1.79
C THR A 72 5.36 6.51 -1.07
N ALA A 73 5.42 7.16 0.10
CA ALA A 73 4.20 7.64 0.75
C ALA A 73 3.39 8.34 -0.34
N ARG A 74 2.13 7.94 -0.52
CA ARG A 74 1.20 8.68 -1.36
C ARG A 74 1.06 10.04 -0.70
N THR A 75 1.86 11.03 -1.09
CA THR A 75 1.60 12.44 -0.79
C THR A 75 0.46 12.89 -1.69
N GLY A 76 -0.71 12.31 -1.42
CA GLY A 76 -1.97 12.67 -2.02
C GLY A 76 -2.91 12.84 -0.85
N THR A 77 -3.04 14.08 -0.39
CA THR A 77 -4.07 14.54 0.52
C THR A 77 -5.42 14.20 -0.10
N ARG A 78 -5.90 12.97 0.12
CA ARG A 78 -7.33 12.68 -0.03
C ARG A 78 -7.98 13.44 1.12
N SER A 79 -8.42 14.66 0.83
CA SER A 79 -9.47 15.31 1.60
C SER A 79 -10.65 14.33 1.63
N ARG A 80 -10.70 13.51 2.68
CA ARG A 80 -11.90 12.78 3.05
C ARG A 80 -12.87 13.86 3.50
N ARG A 81 -13.70 14.35 2.57
CA ARG A 81 -14.90 15.10 2.93
C ARG A 81 -15.64 14.25 3.97
N ALA A 82 -15.77 14.78 5.17
CA ALA A 82 -16.44 14.10 6.27
C ALA A 82 -17.85 13.69 5.81
N PRO A 83 -18.33 12.49 6.17
CA PRO A 83 -19.73 12.14 5.94
C PRO A 83 -20.62 13.18 6.62
N SER A 84 -21.62 13.67 5.89
CA SER A 84 -22.60 14.63 6.41
C SER A 84 -23.24 14.07 7.70
N PRO A 85 -23.44 14.90 8.74
CA PRO A 85 -24.06 14.43 9.98
C PRO A 85 -25.48 13.91 9.69
N PRO A 86 -25.94 12.86 10.38
CA PRO A 86 -27.30 12.36 10.22
C PRO A 86 -28.30 13.46 10.57
N SER A 87 -29.31 13.64 9.73
CA SER A 87 -30.39 14.58 9.98
C SER A 87 -31.06 14.25 11.32
N ARG A 88 -31.18 15.25 12.19
CA ARG A 88 -31.93 15.16 13.45
C ARG A 88 -33.36 14.72 13.13
N ARG A 89 -33.68 13.44 13.31
CA ARG A 89 -35.07 12.99 13.41
C ARG A 89 -35.65 13.55 14.70
N SER A 90 -36.69 14.36 14.55
CA SER A 90 -37.48 14.88 15.66
C SER A 90 -37.93 13.73 16.57
N PRO A 91 -37.84 13.89 17.91
CA PRO A 91 -38.28 12.85 18.83
C PRO A 91 -39.79 12.64 18.66
N ARG A 92 -40.17 11.40 18.31
CA ARG A 92 -41.56 10.97 18.37
C ARG A 92 -42.01 11.08 19.82
N ARG A 93 -43.03 11.91 20.09
CA ARG A 93 -43.73 11.99 21.38
C ARG A 93 -44.27 10.60 21.72
N ILE A 94 -43.76 10.01 22.79
CA ILE A 94 -44.36 8.83 23.43
C ILE A 94 -45.49 9.34 24.32
N PRO A 95 -46.75 8.87 24.16
CA PRO A 95 -47.82 9.24 25.08
C PRO A 95 -47.58 8.60 26.46
N ALA A 96 -47.78 9.40 27.51
CA ALA A 96 -47.59 9.01 28.90
C ALA A 96 -48.47 7.81 29.27
N ARG A 97 -47.85 6.74 29.73
CA ARG A 97 -48.53 5.59 30.31
C ARG A 97 -49.01 5.99 31.71
N ARG A 98 -50.32 5.97 31.92
CA ARG A 98 -50.96 6.22 33.23
C ARG A 98 -50.76 5.03 34.18
N SER A 99 -50.27 5.36 35.38
CA SER A 99 -50.65 4.85 36.72
C SER A 99 -50.40 3.35 37.02
N PRO A 100 -50.66 2.81 38.25
CA PRO A 100 -50.98 3.41 39.56
C PRO A 100 -50.24 2.72 40.75
N TRP A 101 -49.50 3.42 41.61
CA TRP A 101 -49.17 2.86 42.93
C TRP A 101 -49.25 3.97 43.99
N SER A 102 -50.35 3.96 44.73
CA SER A 102 -50.50 4.62 46.03
C SER A 102 -50.43 3.51 47.07
N VAL A 103 -49.36 3.48 47.85
CA VAL A 103 -49.27 2.63 49.04
C VAL A 103 -49.35 3.56 50.25
N THR A 104 -50.45 3.43 50.98
CA THR A 104 -50.73 4.11 52.24
C THR A 104 -49.96 3.40 53.37
N SER A 105 -49.23 4.17 54.16
CA SER A 105 -48.69 3.75 55.46
C SER A 105 -49.80 3.68 56.51
N GLY A 106 -49.74 2.72 57.44
CA GLY A 106 -50.43 2.85 58.72
C GLY A 106 -50.59 1.59 59.56
N ALA A 107 -50.07 1.69 60.79
CA ALA A 107 -50.30 0.92 62.02
C ALA A 107 -49.58 -0.43 62.16
#